data_AF-A0ABC9B173-F1
#
_entry.id   AF-A0ABC9B173-F1
#
_cell.length_a   1.000
_cell.length_b   1.000
_cell.length_c   1.000
_cell.angle_alpha   90.00
_cell.angle_beta   90.00
_cell.angle_gamma   90.00
#
_symmetry.space_group_name_H-M   'P 1'
#
loop_
_entity.id
_entity.type
_entity.pdbx_description
1 polymer ?
#
loop_
_entity_poly.entity_id
_entity_poly.type
_entity_poly.pdbx_seq_one_letter_code
_entity_poly.pdbx_strand_id
1 'polypeptide(L)'
;MSCWFSTLPDWVNPSVLVYLTCLDISVRELHQVDLKILGKLPALCSLELEVDEKNLSVLKTFVVGAGSFPCLVCCDLRRFVWPVVFQRGAMPRLREIQFLLCYVMRASGVACSGGGLNFGLGNLPSLERVDAFLLSERASTQEAERAKAVLIHAAEMHPNNPHHDIAFI
;
A
#
# COMPACT_ATOMS: atom_id res chain seq x y z
N MET A 1 7.40 20.45 -2.47
CA MET A 1 6.83 20.58 -1.11
C MET A 1 5.41 20.05 -1.18
N SER A 2 5.18 18.81 -0.75
CA SER A 2 3.81 18.29 -0.63
C SER A 2 3.13 18.96 0.55
N CYS A 3 1.89 19.41 0.35
CA CYS A 3 1.04 19.87 1.45
C CYS A 3 0.52 18.64 2.18
N TRP A 4 0.84 18.53 3.46
CA TRP A 4 0.38 17.43 4.31
C TRP A 4 -0.97 17.75 4.94
N PHE A 5 -1.97 16.90 4.71
CA PHE A 5 -3.23 16.95 5.45
C PHE A 5 -3.11 16.16 6.76
N SER A 6 -3.86 16.54 7.80
CA SER A 6 -3.88 15.78 9.05
C SER A 6 -4.46 14.38 8.82
N THR A 7 -5.57 14.28 8.10
CA THR A 7 -6.26 13.06 7.68
C THR A 7 -6.72 13.20 6.24
N LEU A 8 -7.45 12.21 5.70
CA LEU A 8 -8.10 12.35 4.41
C LEU A 8 -9.04 13.60 4.42
N PRO A 9 -8.88 14.55 3.49
CA PRO A 9 -9.73 15.74 3.44
C PRO A 9 -11.18 15.45 3.06
N ASP A 10 -12.12 16.23 3.59
CA ASP A 10 -13.56 16.08 3.31
C ASP A 10 -13.94 16.29 1.85
N TRP A 11 -13.12 17.03 1.09
CA TRP A 11 -13.33 17.21 -0.35
C TRP A 11 -13.11 15.91 -1.13
N VAL A 12 -12.40 14.93 -0.57
CA VAL A 12 -12.23 13.59 -1.15
C VAL A 12 -13.52 12.79 -0.96
N ASN A 13 -14.53 13.12 -1.76
CA ASN A 13 -15.86 12.53 -1.69
C ASN A 13 -16.21 11.80 -3.00
N PRO A 14 -16.45 10.47 -2.98
CA PRO A 14 -16.79 9.67 -4.16
C PRO A 14 -18.02 10.16 -4.94
N SER A 15 -18.98 10.79 -4.27
CA SER A 15 -20.19 11.33 -4.90
C SER A 15 -19.94 12.64 -5.64
N VAL A 16 -18.88 13.36 -5.28
CA VAL A 16 -18.51 14.66 -5.88
C VAL A 16 -17.42 14.46 -6.94
N LEU A 17 -16.43 13.64 -6.64
CA LEU A 17 -15.25 13.37 -7.45
C LEU A 17 -15.46 12.20 -8.42
N VAL A 18 -16.62 12.15 -9.08
CA VAL A 18 -17.00 11.04 -9.96
C VAL A 18 -16.12 10.91 -11.22
N TYR A 19 -15.44 11.99 -11.61
CA TYR A 19 -14.54 12.04 -12.77
C TYR A 19 -13.06 12.12 -12.39
N LEU A 20 -12.71 12.03 -11.09
CA LEU A 20 -11.33 12.13 -10.67
C LEU A 20 -10.57 10.87 -11.10
N THR A 21 -9.60 11.02 -12.00
CA THR A 21 -8.80 9.92 -12.55
C THR A 21 -7.45 9.75 -11.88
N CYS A 22 -6.87 10.83 -11.36
CA CYS A 22 -5.55 10.83 -10.73
C CYS A 22 -5.63 11.56 -9.39
N LEU A 23 -5.10 10.96 -8.34
CA LEU A 23 -5.03 11.56 -7.02
C LEU A 23 -3.62 11.40 -6.47
N ASP A 24 -3.00 12.50 -6.11
CA ASP A 24 -1.78 12.56 -5.30
C ASP A 24 -2.16 13.24 -3.98
N ILE A 25 -1.94 12.53 -2.87
CA ILE A 25 -2.29 13.03 -1.54
C ILE A 25 -1.31 12.54 -0.46
N SER A 26 -0.88 13.48 0.39
CA SER A 26 -0.08 13.19 1.57
C SER A 26 -0.90 13.42 2.85
N VAL A 27 -1.00 12.42 3.73
CA VAL A 27 -1.77 12.49 4.98
C VAL A 27 -0.93 12.10 6.19
N ARG A 28 -1.12 12.78 7.33
CA ARG A 28 -0.40 12.44 8.57
C ARG A 28 -0.94 11.21 9.26
N GLU A 29 -2.23 10.98 9.13
CA GLU A 29 -2.94 9.84 9.69
C GLU A 29 -3.86 9.25 8.61
N LEU A 30 -3.77 7.94 8.43
CA LEU A 30 -4.61 7.20 7.50
C LEU A 30 -5.40 6.15 8.29
N HIS A 31 -6.71 6.18 8.17
CA HIS A 31 -7.62 5.22 8.77
C HIS A 31 -8.16 4.24 7.73
N GLN A 32 -8.63 3.06 8.17
CA GLN A 32 -9.25 2.08 7.28
C GLN A 32 -10.49 2.64 6.54
N VAL A 33 -11.20 3.60 7.15
CA VAL A 33 -12.33 4.29 6.49
C VAL A 33 -11.87 5.16 5.33
N ASP A 34 -10.68 5.78 5.43
CA ASP A 34 -10.12 6.63 4.39
C ASP A 34 -9.81 5.83 3.13
N LEU A 35 -9.20 4.64 3.29
CA LEU A 35 -9.00 3.71 2.17
C LEU A 35 -10.31 3.24 1.54
N LYS A 36 -11.38 3.09 2.32
CA LYS A 36 -12.71 2.75 1.77
C LYS A 36 -13.32 3.91 0.99
N ILE A 37 -13.05 5.15 1.39
CA ILE A 37 -13.49 6.34 0.66
C ILE A 37 -12.74 6.43 -0.67
N LEU A 38 -11.40 6.34 -0.62
CA LEU A 38 -10.55 6.30 -1.82
C LEU A 38 -10.95 5.18 -2.77
N GLY A 39 -11.19 3.98 -2.23
CA GLY A 39 -11.59 2.79 -2.99
C GLY A 39 -12.97 2.88 -3.63
N LYS A 40 -13.79 3.87 -3.28
CA LYS A 40 -15.10 4.12 -3.90
C LYS A 40 -15.06 5.15 -5.03
N LEU A 41 -13.92 5.83 -5.27
CA LEU A 41 -13.79 6.77 -6.37
C LEU A 41 -13.94 6.01 -7.70
N PRO A 42 -14.99 6.29 -8.49
CA PRO A 42 -15.40 5.40 -9.58
C PRO A 42 -14.48 5.49 -10.81
N ALA A 43 -13.85 6.64 -11.04
CA ALA A 43 -12.98 6.89 -12.17
C ALA A 43 -11.48 6.89 -11.83
N LEU A 44 -11.11 6.63 -10.56
CA LEU A 44 -9.72 6.72 -10.12
C LEU A 44 -8.87 5.62 -10.77
N CYS A 45 -7.91 6.06 -11.59
CA CYS A 45 -6.99 5.23 -12.37
C CYS A 45 -5.56 5.27 -11.83
N SER A 46 -5.15 6.37 -11.18
CA SER A 46 -3.82 6.54 -10.59
C SER A 46 -3.93 7.11 -9.19
N LEU A 47 -3.26 6.47 -8.23
CA LEU A 47 -3.19 6.92 -6.85
C LEU A 47 -1.75 6.99 -6.38
N GLU A 48 -1.32 8.15 -5.90
CA GLU A 48 -0.13 8.33 -5.09
C GLU A 48 -0.59 8.73 -3.67
N LEU A 49 -0.24 7.91 -2.68
CA LEU A 49 -0.65 8.09 -1.30
C LEU A 49 0.58 8.03 -0.39
N GLU A 50 0.93 9.16 0.21
CA GLU A 50 2.03 9.27 1.17
C GLU A 50 1.50 9.42 2.60
N VAL A 51 2.06 8.64 3.54
CA VAL A 51 1.64 8.65 4.96
C VAL A 51 2.80 9.09 5.87
N ASP A 52 2.52 9.89 6.91
CA ASP A 52 3.57 10.44 7.78
C ASP A 52 4.11 9.35 8.71
N GLU A 53 5.43 9.19 8.68
CA GLU A 53 6.19 8.24 9.50
C GLU A 53 6.25 8.59 11.00
N LYS A 54 5.68 9.72 11.41
CA LYS A 54 5.68 10.12 12.83
C LYS A 54 4.56 9.49 13.64
N ASN A 55 3.50 9.00 12.99
CA ASN A 55 2.34 8.37 13.62
C ASN A 55 2.33 6.83 13.50
N LEU A 56 3.49 6.23 13.19
CA LEU A 56 3.66 4.79 12.95
C LEU A 56 3.37 3.90 14.17
N SER A 57 3.23 4.47 15.38
CA SER A 57 3.00 3.73 16.62
C SER A 57 1.60 3.10 16.72
N VAL A 58 0.67 3.41 15.80
CA VAL A 58 -0.74 2.98 15.87
C VAL A 58 -1.18 2.16 14.63
N LEU A 59 -0.28 1.94 13.66
CA LEU A 59 -0.71 1.40 12.36
C LEU A 59 -1.17 -0.06 12.45
N LYS A 60 -2.46 -0.22 12.19
CA LYS A 60 -3.16 -1.48 11.97
C LYS A 60 -2.94 -1.91 10.52
N THR A 61 -2.94 -3.22 10.28
CA THR A 61 -3.04 -3.79 8.94
C THR A 61 -4.19 -3.15 8.17
N PHE A 62 -3.90 -2.61 6.99
CA PHE A 62 -4.92 -2.10 6.09
C PHE A 62 -5.42 -3.21 5.19
N VAL A 63 -6.73 -3.26 4.96
CA VAL A 63 -7.36 -4.25 4.11
C VAL A 63 -8.03 -3.56 2.94
N VAL A 64 -7.69 -3.98 1.72
CA VAL A 64 -8.38 -3.60 0.49
C VAL A 64 -9.34 -4.73 0.13
N GLY A 65 -10.63 -4.46 0.23
CA GLY A 65 -11.68 -5.45 0.03
C GLY A 65 -12.14 -5.60 -1.41
N ALA A 66 -13.00 -6.59 -1.64
CA ALA A 66 -13.65 -6.80 -2.94
C ALA A 66 -14.38 -5.54 -3.43
N GLY A 67 -14.27 -5.24 -4.72
CA GLY A 67 -14.94 -4.10 -5.35
C GLY A 67 -14.34 -2.73 -5.03
N SER A 68 -13.24 -2.68 -4.27
CA SER A 68 -12.49 -1.45 -4.05
C SER A 68 -11.61 -1.13 -5.26
N PHE A 69 -11.54 0.15 -5.62
CA PHE A 69 -10.71 0.69 -6.71
C PHE A 69 -11.01 0.03 -8.06
N PRO A 70 -12.23 0.16 -8.61
CA PRO A 70 -12.66 -0.57 -9.80
C PRO A 70 -11.87 -0.20 -11.08
N CYS A 71 -11.29 1.02 -11.12
CA CYS A 71 -10.58 1.55 -12.29
C CYS A 71 -9.08 1.74 -12.07
N LEU A 72 -8.55 1.46 -10.88
CA LEU A 72 -7.16 1.77 -10.54
C LEU A 72 -6.20 0.89 -11.34
N VAL A 73 -5.23 1.53 -12.00
CA VAL A 73 -4.22 0.92 -12.87
C VAL A 73 -2.83 1.04 -12.24
N CYS A 74 -2.50 2.20 -11.69
CA CYS A 74 -1.22 2.49 -11.04
C CYS A 74 -1.46 2.93 -9.59
N CYS A 75 -0.70 2.37 -8.64
CA CYS A 75 -0.81 2.68 -7.22
C CYS A 75 0.58 2.83 -6.61
N ASP A 76 0.86 3.98 -6.02
CA ASP A 76 2.09 4.25 -5.28
C ASP A 76 1.74 4.52 -3.81
N LEU A 77 2.23 3.63 -2.94
CA LEU A 77 2.01 3.67 -1.50
C LEU A 77 3.34 4.03 -0.83
N ARG A 78 3.45 5.29 -0.40
CA ARG A 78 4.69 5.85 0.15
C ARG A 78 4.68 6.00 1.67
N ARG A 79 5.83 5.69 2.26
CA ARG A 79 6.12 5.76 3.69
C ARG A 79 5.16 4.95 4.56
N PHE A 80 4.60 3.86 4.01
CA PHE A 80 3.77 2.95 4.78
C PHE A 80 4.63 2.13 5.74
N VAL A 81 4.17 2.00 6.99
CA VAL A 81 4.56 0.86 7.85
C VAL A 81 3.56 -0.25 7.61
N TRP A 82 4.10 -1.29 6.99
CA TRP A 82 3.59 -2.65 6.81
C TRP A 82 2.45 -3.14 7.75
N PRO A 83 1.46 -3.96 7.30
CA PRO A 83 1.12 -4.38 5.93
C PRO A 83 -0.23 -3.83 5.39
N VAL A 84 -0.31 -3.65 4.07
CA VAL A 84 -1.57 -3.57 3.30
C VAL A 84 -1.86 -4.95 2.71
N VAL A 85 -3.10 -5.43 2.84
CA VAL A 85 -3.55 -6.75 2.38
C VAL A 85 -4.66 -6.61 1.36
N PHE A 86 -4.45 -7.17 0.17
CA PHE A 86 -5.43 -7.20 -0.91
C PHE A 86 -6.27 -8.48 -0.85
N GLN A 87 -7.58 -8.33 -0.65
CA GLN A 87 -8.51 -9.46 -0.70
C GLN A 87 -8.91 -9.78 -2.15
N ARG A 88 -9.42 -10.99 -2.37
CA ARG A 88 -9.95 -11.40 -3.68
C ARG A 88 -10.98 -10.38 -4.19
N GLY A 89 -10.79 -9.93 -5.43
CA GLY A 89 -11.66 -8.95 -6.08
C GLY A 89 -11.34 -7.49 -5.75
N ALA A 90 -10.24 -7.22 -5.03
CA ALA A 90 -9.67 -5.90 -4.90
C ALA A 90 -8.97 -5.47 -6.20
N MET A 91 -9.03 -4.17 -6.52
CA MET A 91 -8.24 -3.52 -7.59
C MET A 91 -8.14 -4.36 -8.88
N PRO A 92 -9.28 -4.72 -9.52
CA PRO A 92 -9.31 -5.70 -10.61
C PRO A 92 -8.50 -5.29 -11.86
N ARG A 93 -8.16 -4.01 -12.01
CA ARG A 93 -7.42 -3.46 -13.15
C ARG A 93 -6.00 -3.01 -12.81
N LEU A 94 -5.54 -3.25 -11.59
CA LEU A 94 -4.22 -2.80 -11.15
C LEU A 94 -3.14 -3.54 -11.93
N ARG A 95 -2.30 -2.77 -12.65
CA ARG A 95 -1.16 -3.29 -13.42
C ARG A 95 0.14 -3.03 -12.70
N GLU A 96 0.26 -1.89 -12.03
CA GLU A 96 1.50 -1.44 -11.41
C GLU A 96 1.24 -1.05 -9.96
N ILE A 97 2.03 -1.62 -9.05
CA ILE A 97 2.04 -1.21 -7.65
C ILE A 97 3.46 -0.93 -7.20
N GLN A 98 3.65 0.23 -6.57
CA GLN A 98 4.89 0.65 -5.97
C GLN A 98 4.71 0.81 -4.46
N PHE A 99 5.69 0.32 -3.71
CA PHE A 99 5.78 0.51 -2.27
C PHE A 99 7.07 1.25 -1.94
N LEU A 100 6.97 2.35 -1.20
CA LEU A 100 8.10 2.93 -0.47
C LEU A 100 7.86 2.69 1.02
N LEU A 101 8.60 1.75 1.59
CA LEU A 101 8.35 1.23 2.93
C LEU A 101 9.38 1.76 3.92
N CYS A 102 8.91 2.43 4.96
CA CYS A 102 9.77 2.90 6.05
C CYS A 102 9.83 1.85 7.15
N TYR A 103 10.97 1.17 7.32
CA TYR A 103 11.20 0.29 8.47
C TYR A 103 11.77 1.10 9.62
N VAL A 104 10.89 1.77 10.36
CA VAL A 104 11.26 2.40 11.63
C VAL A 104 11.13 1.35 12.73
N MET A 105 12.26 0.77 13.16
CA MET A 105 12.26 -0.03 14.39
C MET A 105 11.97 0.88 15.58
N ARG A 106 10.81 0.73 16.19
CA ARG A 106 10.60 1.13 17.59
C ARG A 106 9.94 -0.01 18.32
N ALA A 107 10.72 -0.64 19.22
CA ALA A 107 10.44 -1.17 20.56
C ALA A 107 8.98 -1.39 21.02
N SER A 108 8.07 -1.67 20.11
CA SER A 108 6.71 -2.09 20.36
C SER A 108 6.73 -3.56 20.04
N GLY A 109 6.64 -4.39 21.07
CA GLY A 109 6.68 -5.85 21.00
C GLY A 109 5.50 -6.48 20.24
N VAL A 110 5.01 -5.83 19.18
CA VAL A 110 4.22 -6.46 18.14
C VAL A 110 5.20 -7.33 17.35
N ALA A 111 5.48 -8.50 17.91
CA ALA A 111 6.04 -9.60 17.16
C ALA A 111 5.25 -9.67 15.84
N CYS A 112 5.94 -9.70 14.71
CA CYS A 112 5.42 -10.34 13.50
C CYS A 112 5.24 -11.82 13.84
N SER A 113 4.21 -12.12 14.61
CA SER A 113 3.95 -13.41 15.23
C SER A 113 3.40 -14.35 14.18
N GLY A 114 4.30 -15.02 13.46
CA GLY A 114 4.15 -16.39 12.96
C GLY A 114 3.03 -16.70 11.96
N GLY A 115 2.10 -15.78 11.69
CA GLY A 115 1.11 -15.89 10.62
C GLY A 115 1.76 -15.41 9.34
N GLY A 116 1.89 -16.29 8.34
CA GLY A 116 2.51 -15.98 7.06
C GLY A 116 2.09 -14.61 6.55
N LEU A 117 3.07 -13.69 6.45
CA LEU A 117 2.85 -12.38 5.87
C LEU A 117 2.35 -12.62 4.45
N ASN A 118 1.08 -12.36 4.19
CA ASN A 118 0.51 -12.50 2.85
C ASN A 118 -0.11 -11.16 2.47
N PHE A 119 0.52 -10.48 1.51
CA PHE A 119 0.02 -9.22 0.95
C PHE A 119 -1.25 -9.41 0.14
N GLY A 120 -1.57 -10.64 -0.26
CA GLY A 120 -2.63 -10.90 -1.20
C GLY A 120 -2.31 -10.38 -2.60
N LEU A 121 -1.03 -10.22 -2.97
CA LEU A 121 -0.66 -9.86 -4.35
C LEU A 121 -1.30 -10.82 -5.35
N GLY A 122 -1.31 -12.13 -5.06
CA GLY A 122 -1.99 -13.15 -5.89
C GLY A 122 -3.50 -12.95 -6.09
N ASN A 123 -4.13 -12.03 -5.35
CA ASN A 123 -5.53 -11.67 -5.53
C ASN A 123 -5.75 -10.55 -6.57
N LEU A 124 -4.67 -10.00 -7.15
CA LEU A 124 -4.69 -8.89 -8.11
C LEU A 124 -4.59 -9.43 -9.55
N PRO A 125 -5.70 -9.61 -10.26
CA PRO A 125 -5.74 -10.42 -11.48
C PRO A 125 -5.01 -9.81 -12.68
N SER A 126 -4.79 -8.50 -12.68
CA SER A 126 -4.18 -7.76 -13.80
C SER A 126 -2.75 -7.29 -13.50
N LEU A 127 -2.15 -7.74 -12.40
CA LEU A 127 -0.86 -7.24 -11.93
C LEU A 127 0.26 -7.65 -12.89
N GLU A 128 1.05 -6.67 -13.31
CA GLU A 128 2.16 -6.81 -14.27
C GLU A 128 3.50 -6.34 -13.69
N ARG A 129 3.49 -5.39 -12.76
CA ARG A 129 4.70 -4.83 -12.13
C ARG A 129 4.53 -4.59 -10.64
N VAL A 130 5.54 -4.98 -9.87
CA VAL A 130 5.63 -4.76 -8.41
C VAL A 130 7.00 -4.18 -8.09
N ASP A 131 7.03 -2.92 -7.68
CA ASP A 131 8.25 -2.28 -7.21
C ASP A 131 8.16 -2.06 -5.69
N ALA A 132 9.20 -2.38 -4.95
CA ALA A 132 9.24 -2.12 -3.51
C ALA A 132 10.62 -1.66 -3.05
N PHE A 133 10.66 -0.47 -2.47
CA PHE A 133 11.87 0.16 -1.96
C PHE A 133 11.79 0.24 -0.44
N LEU A 134 12.72 -0.44 0.23
CA LEU A 134 12.74 -0.58 1.68
C LEU A 134 13.77 0.39 2.27
N LEU A 135 13.30 1.45 2.94
CA LEU A 135 14.13 2.43 3.65
C LEU A 135 14.62 1.82 4.96
N SER A 136 15.95 1.69 5.11
CA SER A 136 16.61 1.18 6.32
C SER A 136 17.34 2.30 7.05
N GLU A 137 16.62 3.11 7.84
CA GLU A 137 17.27 4.27 8.46
C GLU A 137 18.28 3.90 9.56
N ARG A 138 18.08 2.81 10.32
CA ARG A 138 19.02 2.34 11.37
C ARG A 138 18.83 0.83 11.60
N ALA A 139 19.87 0.04 11.39
CA ALA A 139 19.88 -1.43 11.36
C ALA A 139 19.09 -2.15 12.49
N SER A 140 18.11 -2.99 12.11
CA SER A 140 18.28 -4.45 12.22
C SER A 140 17.69 -5.15 11.01
N THR A 141 18.52 -6.00 10.44
CA THR A 141 18.48 -6.60 9.11
C THR A 141 17.44 -7.70 8.94
N GLN A 142 16.87 -8.30 10.00
CA GLN A 142 16.13 -9.55 9.80
C GLN A 142 14.68 -9.37 9.35
N GLU A 143 13.94 -8.41 9.91
CA GLU A 143 12.52 -8.23 9.57
C GLU A 143 12.34 -7.61 8.19
N ALA A 144 13.21 -6.65 7.84
CA ALA A 144 13.23 -6.04 6.52
C ALA A 144 13.63 -7.07 5.45
N GLU A 145 14.59 -7.96 5.74
CA GLU A 145 14.94 -9.08 4.84
C GLU A 145 13.82 -10.12 4.74
N ARG A 146 13.15 -10.47 5.85
CA ARG A 146 11.97 -11.34 5.80
C ARG A 146 10.87 -10.72 4.95
N ALA A 147 10.57 -9.45 5.15
CA ALA A 147 9.58 -8.72 4.38
C ALA A 147 9.90 -8.69 2.89
N LYS A 148 11.16 -8.37 2.54
CA LYS A 148 11.68 -8.46 1.17
C LYS A 148 11.49 -9.86 0.60
N ALA A 149 11.90 -10.90 1.32
CA ALA A 149 11.77 -12.28 0.88
C ALA A 149 10.31 -12.69 0.66
N VAL A 150 9.39 -12.25 1.53
CA VAL A 150 7.96 -12.52 1.37
C VAL A 150 7.39 -11.78 0.15
N LEU A 151 7.79 -10.52 -0.10
CA LEU A 151 7.34 -9.79 -1.30
C LEU A 151 7.86 -10.45 -2.58
N ILE A 152 9.14 -10.81 -2.62
CA ILE A 152 9.75 -11.54 -3.74
C ILE A 152 8.97 -12.83 -3.97
N HIS A 153 8.79 -13.64 -2.92
CA HIS A 153 8.06 -14.90 -3.02
C HIS A 153 6.60 -14.69 -3.48
N ALA A 154 5.91 -13.66 -2.99
CA ALA A 154 4.55 -13.36 -3.41
C ALA A 154 4.45 -12.90 -4.87
N ALA A 155 5.47 -12.21 -5.38
CA ALA A 155 5.58 -11.84 -6.79
C ALA A 155 5.89 -13.06 -7.67
N GLU A 156 6.85 -13.90 -7.28
CA GLU A 156 7.21 -15.13 -8.01
C GLU A 156 6.06 -16.15 -8.09
N MET A 157 5.27 -16.26 -7.01
CA MET A 157 4.11 -17.16 -6.95
C MET A 157 2.85 -16.56 -7.58
N HIS A 158 2.90 -15.32 -8.06
CA HIS A 158 1.75 -14.66 -8.65
C HIS A 158 1.38 -15.30 -10.00
N PRO A 159 0.09 -15.53 -10.30
CA PRO A 159 -0.34 -16.17 -11.56
C PRO A 159 0.19 -15.53 -12.84
N ASN A 160 0.36 -14.20 -12.83
CA ASN A 160 0.87 -13.43 -13.97
C ASN A 160 2.40 -13.29 -13.99
N ASN A 161 3.12 -13.77 -12.97
CA ASN A 161 4.57 -13.60 -12.82
C ASN A 161 5.04 -12.15 -13.15
N PRO A 162 4.57 -11.13 -12.39
CA PRO A 162 4.85 -9.74 -12.67
C PRO A 162 6.35 -9.45 -12.60
N HIS A 163 6.79 -8.48 -13.41
CA HIS A 163 8.13 -7.90 -13.24
C HIS A 163 8.22 -7.34 -11.82
N HIS A 164 9.30 -7.65 -11.11
CA HIS A 164 9.49 -7.16 -9.75
C HIS A 164 10.88 -6.58 -9.54
N ASP A 165 10.94 -5.39 -8.94
CA ASP A 165 12.16 -4.76 -8.46
C ASP A 165 12.01 -4.45 -6.97
N ILE A 166 12.68 -5.25 -6.14
CA ILE A 166 12.53 -5.20 -4.69
C ILE A 166 13.92 -5.02 -4.07
N ALA A 167 14.18 -3.81 -3.59
CA ALA A 167 15.50 -3.39 -3.15
C ALA A 167 15.48 -2.59 -1.85
N PHE A 168 16.61 -2.57 -1.16
CA PHE A 168 16.85 -1.63 -0.06
C PHE A 168 17.39 -0.33 -0.63
N ILE A 169 16.95 0.80 -0.07
CA ILE A 169 17.44 2.15 -0.42
C ILE A 169 17.80 2.96 0.82
#